data_AF-A0A7D5S535-F1
#
_entry.id   AF-A0A7D5S535-F1
#
_cell.length_a   1.000
_cell.length_b   1.000
_cell.length_c   1.000
_cell.angle_alpha   90.00
_cell.angle_beta   90.00
_cell.angle_gamma   90.00
#
_symmetry.space_group_name_H-M   'P 1'
#
loop_
_entity.id
_entity.type
_entity.pdbx_description
1 polymer ?
#
loop_
_entity_poly.entity_id
_entity_poly.type
_entity_poly.pdbx_seq_one_letter_code
_entity_poly.pdbx_strand_id
1 'polypeptide(L)'
;MKSSMLSIIYDKEHKDDLTAFAPFKLNVPEQVMKPTKGTPGTLVYSSSGTSSIISPENATLLITLSSLTRPVAELKQYCEERSIKNYRIKDLKVTETKAVKYDGLEGYECVTQGTQDGKPILVYYTYLFQDKRIFLINGTAMGDLTSQLKQFREIAKTFKRK
;
A
#
# COMPACT_ATOMS: atom_id res chain seq x y z
N MET A 1 -15.12 -48.00 14.29
CA MET A 1 -14.13 -47.02 13.80
C MET A 1 -14.75 -46.25 12.63
N LYS A 2 -14.98 -44.94 12.77
CA LYS A 2 -15.38 -44.07 11.65
C LYS A 2 -14.10 -43.47 11.05
N SER A 3 -13.75 -43.91 9.85
CA SER A 3 -12.66 -43.33 9.08
C SER A 3 -13.22 -42.10 8.36
N SER A 4 -12.86 -40.90 8.84
CA SER A 4 -13.20 -39.65 8.15
C SER A 4 -12.12 -39.36 7.12
N MET A 5 -12.45 -39.53 5.83
CA MET A 5 -11.63 -39.01 4.74
C MET A 5 -11.79 -37.49 4.72
N LEU A 6 -10.72 -36.76 5.04
CA LEU A 6 -10.60 -35.34 4.75
C LEU A 6 -10.41 -35.18 3.23
N SER A 7 -11.50 -34.96 2.50
CA SER A 7 -11.42 -34.51 1.11
C SER A 7 -11.14 -33.00 1.09
N ILE A 8 -9.95 -32.61 0.64
CA ILE A 8 -9.68 -31.23 0.29
C ILE A 8 -10.32 -31.00 -1.08
N ILE A 9 -11.47 -30.34 -1.12
CA ILE A 9 -12.04 -29.85 -2.38
C ILE A 9 -11.20 -28.67 -2.81
N TYR A 10 -10.28 -28.90 -3.74
CA TYR A 10 -9.50 -27.84 -4.37
C TYR A 10 -10.34 -27.20 -5.48
N ASP A 11 -11.02 -26.11 -5.13
CA ASP A 11 -11.73 -25.28 -6.08
C ASP A 11 -10.77 -24.26 -6.70
N LYS A 12 -10.28 -24.55 -7.92
CA LYS A 12 -9.40 -23.64 -8.69
C LYS A 12 -10.09 -22.33 -9.07
N GLU A 13 -11.43 -22.27 -9.03
CA GLU A 13 -12.21 -21.11 -9.45
C GLU A 13 -12.65 -20.24 -8.27
N HIS A 14 -12.35 -20.65 -7.04
CA HIS A 14 -12.62 -19.84 -5.85
C HIS A 14 -11.77 -18.56 -5.88
N LYS A 15 -12.40 -17.46 -6.25
CA LYS A 15 -11.81 -16.13 -6.13
C LYS A 15 -11.99 -15.66 -4.69
N ASP A 16 -10.96 -15.81 -3.88
CA ASP A 16 -10.90 -15.20 -2.56
C ASP A 16 -11.13 -13.69 -2.68
N ASP A 17 -12.20 -13.18 -2.08
CA ASP A 17 -12.38 -11.74 -1.92
C ASP A 17 -11.45 -11.26 -0.80
N LEU A 18 -10.23 -10.90 -1.16
CA LEU A 18 -9.23 -10.37 -0.24
C LEU A 18 -9.73 -9.11 0.50
N THR A 19 -10.69 -8.38 -0.08
CA THR A 19 -11.28 -7.23 0.59
C THR A 19 -12.12 -7.64 1.79
N ALA A 20 -12.77 -8.81 1.77
CA ALA A 20 -13.59 -9.31 2.88
C ALA A 20 -12.78 -9.46 4.17
N PHE A 21 -11.50 -9.82 4.07
CA PHE A 21 -10.62 -10.07 5.22
C PHE A 21 -9.81 -8.84 5.68
N ALA A 22 -9.73 -7.79 4.87
CA ALA A 22 -9.05 -6.56 5.26
C ALA A 22 -9.90 -5.76 6.26
N PRO A 23 -9.34 -5.31 7.41
CA PRO A 23 -10.06 -4.51 8.41
C PRO A 23 -10.22 -3.03 7.99
N PHE A 24 -10.10 -2.76 6.69
CA PHE A 24 -10.15 -1.43 6.08
C PHE A 24 -10.73 -1.53 4.68
N LYS A 25 -11.13 -0.38 4.13
CA LYS A 25 -11.55 -0.20 2.75
C LYS A 25 -11.05 1.12 2.20
N LEU A 26 -10.86 1.16 0.89
CA LEU A 26 -10.55 2.36 0.11
C LEU A 26 -11.41 2.32 -1.14
N ASN A 27 -11.73 3.49 -1.68
CA ASN A 27 -12.31 3.62 -3.01
C ASN A 27 -11.17 3.70 -4.03
N VAL A 28 -10.91 2.59 -4.72
CA VAL A 28 -9.92 2.49 -5.79
C VAL A 28 -10.68 2.31 -7.10
N PRO A 29 -10.83 3.37 -7.93
CA PRO A 29 -11.55 3.23 -9.19
C PRO A 29 -10.82 2.28 -10.13
N GLU A 30 -11.51 1.28 -10.68
CA GLU A 30 -10.90 0.26 -11.55
C GLU A 30 -10.29 0.83 -12.83
N GLN A 31 -10.79 1.96 -13.31
CA GLN A 31 -10.22 2.71 -14.42
C GLN A 31 -8.87 3.36 -14.09
N VAL A 32 -8.54 3.48 -12.80
CA VAL A 32 -7.27 4.02 -12.30
C VAL A 32 -6.33 2.88 -11.93
N MET A 33 -6.77 1.95 -11.09
CA MET A 33 -6.00 0.75 -10.73
C MET A 33 -6.91 -0.44 -10.54
N LYS A 34 -6.45 -1.61 -11.01
CA LYS A 34 -7.18 -2.87 -10.94
C LYS A 34 -6.64 -3.73 -9.80
N PRO A 35 -7.49 -4.50 -9.11
CA PRO A 35 -7.05 -5.42 -8.08
C PRO A 35 -6.12 -6.49 -8.67
N THR A 36 -5.15 -6.92 -7.88
CA THR A 36 -4.19 -7.99 -8.21
C THR A 36 -4.13 -9.02 -7.08
N LYS A 37 -3.36 -10.09 -7.24
CA LYS A 37 -3.16 -11.07 -6.17
C LYS A 37 -2.46 -10.42 -4.97
N GLY A 38 -3.16 -10.36 -3.84
CA GLY A 38 -2.62 -9.99 -2.53
C GLY A 38 -2.54 -11.18 -1.57
N THR A 39 -2.38 -10.89 -0.29
CA THR A 39 -2.44 -11.86 0.81
C THR A 39 -3.51 -11.44 1.81
N PRO A 40 -4.00 -12.33 2.69
CA PRO A 40 -4.92 -11.93 3.75
C PRO A 40 -4.39 -10.73 4.55
N GLY A 41 -5.20 -9.68 4.67
CA GLY A 41 -4.82 -8.43 5.33
C GLY A 41 -4.00 -7.45 4.48
N THR A 42 -3.73 -7.76 3.21
CA THR A 42 -3.05 -6.87 2.26
C THR A 42 -3.82 -6.77 0.94
N LEU A 43 -4.20 -5.56 0.57
CA LEU A 43 -4.80 -5.26 -0.73
C LEU A 43 -3.71 -4.75 -1.68
N VAL A 44 -3.68 -5.26 -2.90
CA VAL A 44 -2.69 -4.88 -3.91
C VAL A 44 -3.40 -4.55 -5.21
N TYR A 45 -3.12 -3.38 -5.76
CA TYR A 45 -3.64 -2.90 -7.03
C TYR A 45 -2.50 -2.51 -7.97
N SER A 46 -2.76 -2.56 -9.27
CA SER A 46 -1.84 -2.04 -10.28
C SER A 46 -2.59 -1.42 -11.45
N SER A 47 -1.95 -0.49 -12.17
CA SER A 47 -2.58 0.12 -13.36
C SER A 47 -2.80 -0.91 -14.48
N SER A 48 -1.95 -1.93 -14.57
CA SER A 48 -2.12 -3.02 -15.56
C SER A 48 -3.10 -4.12 -15.12
N GLY A 49 -3.39 -4.25 -13.82
CA GLY A 49 -4.07 -5.41 -13.25
C GLY A 49 -3.21 -6.66 -13.13
N THR A 50 -1.91 -6.55 -13.38
CA THR A 50 -0.94 -7.64 -13.17
C THR A 50 -0.05 -7.34 -11.96
N SER A 51 0.40 -8.39 -11.27
CA SER A 51 1.39 -8.29 -10.18
C SER A 51 2.83 -8.11 -10.71
N SER A 52 2.98 -7.58 -11.92
CA SER A 52 4.26 -7.44 -12.61
C SER A 52 5.16 -6.42 -11.92
N ILE A 53 6.43 -6.45 -12.32
CA ILE A 53 7.47 -5.50 -11.87
C ILE A 53 6.99 -4.06 -12.12
N ILE A 54 7.35 -3.15 -11.21
CA ILE A 54 7.11 -1.71 -11.35
C ILE A 54 7.78 -1.25 -12.65
N SER A 55 7.03 -0.53 -13.48
CA SER A 55 7.53 0.01 -14.75
C SER A 55 6.87 1.37 -15.04
N PRO A 56 7.31 2.13 -16.07
CA PRO A 56 6.66 3.38 -16.44
C PRO A 56 5.16 3.22 -16.76
N GLU A 57 4.73 2.05 -17.22
CA GLU A 57 3.35 1.72 -17.61
C GLU A 57 2.57 1.05 -16.47
N ASN A 58 3.26 0.57 -15.44
CA ASN A 58 2.69 -0.19 -14.35
C ASN A 58 3.01 0.41 -12.97
N ALA A 59 2.10 1.26 -12.50
CA ALA A 59 2.11 1.76 -11.13
C ALA A 59 1.45 0.74 -10.19
N THR A 60 1.90 0.68 -8.94
CA THR A 60 1.37 -0.26 -7.93
C THR A 60 0.89 0.48 -6.69
N LEU A 61 -0.13 -0.07 -6.04
CA LEU A 61 -0.65 0.43 -4.77
C LEU A 61 -0.86 -0.74 -3.83
N LEU A 62 -0.22 -0.70 -2.68
CA LEU A 62 -0.33 -1.70 -1.63
C LEU A 62 -0.95 -1.06 -0.40
N ILE A 63 -1.91 -1.74 0.22
CA ILE A 63 -2.49 -1.32 1.49
C ILE A 63 -2.40 -2.49 2.47
N THR A 64 -1.85 -2.23 3.65
CA THR A 64 -1.66 -3.27 4.68
C THR A 64 -1.86 -2.71 6.08
N LEU A 65 -2.15 -3.59 7.02
CA LEU A 65 -2.14 -3.31 8.45
C LEU A 65 -0.93 -4.00 9.08
N SER A 66 -0.12 -3.25 9.81
CA SER A 66 1.06 -3.78 10.51
C SER A 66 1.01 -3.44 11.99
N SER A 67 1.52 -4.35 12.83
CA SER A 67 1.69 -4.10 14.26
C SER A 67 3.04 -3.42 14.54
N LEU A 68 3.03 -2.52 15.50
CA LEU A 68 4.21 -1.93 16.11
C LEU A 68 4.62 -2.73 17.34
N THR A 69 5.91 -3.04 17.46
CA THR A 69 6.46 -3.73 18.64
C THR A 69 6.48 -2.82 19.88
N ARG A 70 6.54 -1.50 19.67
CA ARG A 70 6.52 -0.47 20.72
C ARG A 70 5.84 0.81 20.21
N PRO A 71 5.30 1.66 21.10
CA PRO A 71 4.85 3.00 20.74
C PRO A 71 5.97 3.80 20.08
N VAL A 72 5.61 4.66 19.13
CA VAL A 72 6.52 5.56 18.44
C VAL A 72 6.32 6.96 19.01
N ALA A 73 7.37 7.56 19.57
CA ALA A 73 7.29 8.90 20.14
C ALA A 73 7.25 9.98 19.03
N GLU A 74 8.26 9.98 18.14
CA GLU A 74 8.40 10.95 17.05
C GLU A 74 7.81 10.39 15.75
N LEU A 75 6.48 10.50 15.59
CA LEU A 75 5.76 9.90 14.46
C LEU A 75 6.28 10.40 13.10
N LYS A 76 6.53 11.70 12.96
CA LYS A 76 7.03 12.29 11.70
C LYS A 76 8.38 11.69 11.30
N GLN A 77 9.35 11.71 12.22
CA GLN A 77 10.69 11.16 11.99
C GLN A 77 10.62 9.67 11.66
N TYR A 78 9.80 8.91 12.39
CA TYR A 78 9.59 7.49 12.10
C TYR A 78 9.08 7.25 10.67
N CYS A 79 8.11 8.05 10.21
CA CYS A 79 7.59 7.95 8.85
C CYS A 79 8.66 8.28 7.81
N GLU A 80 9.41 9.36 8.00
CA GLU A 80 10.48 9.78 7.07
C GLU A 80 11.58 8.73 6.96
N GLU A 81 12.10 8.26 8.10
CA GLU A 81 13.14 7.22 8.14
C GLU A 81 12.66 5.90 7.55
N ARG A 82 11.41 5.52 7.78
CA ARG A 82 10.84 4.29 7.22
C ARG A 82 10.63 4.41 5.72
N SER A 83 10.25 5.59 5.22
CA SER A 83 9.96 5.84 3.80
C SER A 83 11.19 5.73 2.89
N ILE A 84 12.39 5.87 3.44
CA ILE A 84 13.65 5.76 2.69
C ILE A 84 14.36 4.41 2.88
N LYS A 85 13.78 3.48 3.66
CA LYS A 85 14.32 2.12 3.86
C LYS A 85 13.93 1.19 2.70
N ASN A 86 14.43 1.51 1.50
CA ASN A 86 14.30 0.65 0.33
C ASN A 86 15.63 0.57 -0.44
N TYR A 87 16.36 -0.53 -0.24
CA TYR A 87 17.70 -0.74 -0.82
C TYR A 87 17.70 -0.95 -2.34
N ARG A 88 16.53 -1.12 -2.97
CA ARG A 88 16.42 -1.33 -4.42
C ARG A 88 16.33 0.00 -5.19
N ILE A 89 16.05 1.10 -4.50
CA ILE A 89 15.94 2.43 -5.09
C ILE A 89 17.16 3.25 -4.67
N LYS A 90 17.92 3.73 -5.66
CA LYS A 90 19.08 4.59 -5.44
C LYS A 90 18.64 6.01 -5.14
N ASP A 91 19.43 6.70 -4.31
CA ASP A 91 19.26 8.12 -3.97
C ASP A 91 17.85 8.48 -3.46
N LEU A 92 17.19 7.50 -2.82
CA LEU A 92 15.85 7.65 -2.29
C LEU A 92 15.84 8.66 -1.15
N LYS A 93 15.11 9.76 -1.35
CA LYS A 93 14.99 10.83 -0.36
C LYS A 93 13.55 11.24 -0.19
N VAL A 94 13.20 11.68 1.03
CA VAL A 94 11.92 12.33 1.29
C VAL A 94 11.94 13.73 0.67
N THR A 95 10.95 14.02 -0.17
CA THR A 95 10.77 15.33 -0.79
C THR A 95 9.62 16.11 -0.17
N GLU A 96 8.65 15.42 0.43
CA GLU A 96 7.53 16.02 1.13
C GLU A 96 7.08 15.13 2.29
N THR A 97 6.77 15.76 3.43
CA THR A 97 6.10 15.11 4.56
C THR A 97 4.98 16.01 5.04
N LYS A 98 3.78 15.46 5.15
CA LYS A 98 2.58 16.22 5.52
C LYS A 98 1.75 15.46 6.55
N ALA A 99 1.37 16.12 7.63
CA ALA A 99 0.42 15.56 8.59
C ALA A 99 -0.97 15.42 7.95
N VAL A 100 -1.64 14.30 8.20
CA VAL A 100 -2.98 13.99 7.69
C VAL A 100 -3.85 13.38 8.77
N LYS A 101 -5.17 13.45 8.54
CA LYS A 101 -6.16 12.79 9.38
C LYS A 101 -7.20 12.11 8.49
N TYR A 102 -7.16 10.79 8.40
CA TYR A 102 -8.09 9.99 7.61
C TYR A 102 -8.88 9.06 8.51
N ASP A 103 -10.20 9.08 8.35
CA ASP A 103 -11.12 8.33 9.22
C ASP A 103 -10.90 8.57 10.72
N GLY A 104 -10.47 9.78 11.10
CA GLY A 104 -10.16 10.14 12.48
C GLY A 104 -8.80 9.66 13.00
N LEU A 105 -8.06 8.85 12.23
CA LEU A 105 -6.70 8.45 12.56
C LEU A 105 -5.69 9.52 12.14
N GLU A 106 -4.78 9.85 13.04
CA GLU A 106 -3.69 10.77 12.76
C GLU A 106 -2.54 10.04 12.07
N GLY A 107 -1.82 10.77 11.22
CA GLY A 107 -0.86 10.17 10.34
C GLY A 107 -0.02 11.15 9.54
N TYR A 108 0.80 10.59 8.66
CA TYR A 108 1.64 11.34 7.75
C TYR A 108 1.57 10.76 6.35
N GLU A 109 1.45 11.65 5.37
CA GLU A 109 1.85 11.36 4.01
C GLU A 109 3.34 11.67 3.85
N CYS A 110 4.06 10.78 3.19
CA CYS A 110 5.46 10.98 2.80
C CYS A 110 5.58 10.72 1.31
N VAL A 111 6.18 11.67 0.59
CA VAL A 111 6.56 11.50 -0.81
C VAL A 111 8.07 11.32 -0.86
N THR A 112 8.51 10.24 -1.48
CA THR A 112 9.92 10.00 -1.74
C THR A 112 10.17 9.90 -3.22
N GLN A 113 11.37 10.30 -3.62
CA GLN A 113 11.85 10.21 -4.99
C GLN A 113 13.26 9.64 -5.00
N GLY A 114 13.55 8.85 -6.03
CA GLY A 114 14.87 8.28 -6.26
C GLY A 114 14.99 7.76 -7.69
N THR A 115 15.89 6.82 -7.88
CA THR A 115 16.17 6.21 -9.19
C THR A 115 16.16 4.69 -9.10
N GLN A 116 15.44 4.02 -9.99
CA GLN A 116 15.48 2.57 -10.17
C GLN A 116 15.77 2.26 -11.64
N ASP A 117 16.76 1.41 -11.91
CA ASP A 117 17.19 1.04 -13.27
C ASP A 117 17.46 2.26 -14.18
N GLY A 118 18.04 3.33 -13.61
CA GLY A 118 18.37 4.57 -14.31
C GLY A 118 17.17 5.50 -14.59
N LYS A 119 15.97 5.14 -14.14
CA LYS A 119 14.75 5.92 -14.33
C LYS A 119 14.23 6.52 -13.02
N PRO A 120 13.64 7.73 -13.06
CA PRO A 120 12.98 8.31 -11.90
C PRO A 120 11.88 7.41 -11.36
N ILE A 121 11.81 7.29 -10.04
CA ILE A 121 10.75 6.57 -9.34
C ILE A 121 10.22 7.44 -8.20
N LEU A 122 8.91 7.43 -8.04
CA LEU A 122 8.21 8.04 -6.92
C LEU A 122 7.62 6.94 -6.06
N VAL A 123 7.80 7.08 -4.74
CA VAL A 123 7.10 6.27 -3.76
C VAL A 123 6.31 7.18 -2.84
N TYR A 124 5.01 6.93 -2.79
CA TYR A 124 4.07 7.60 -1.92
C TYR A 124 3.75 6.69 -0.74
N TYR A 125 3.73 7.26 0.45
CA TYR A 125 3.33 6.57 1.67
C TYR A 125 2.26 7.37 2.39
N THR A 126 1.26 6.69 2.94
CA THR A 126 0.41 7.19 4.01
C THR A 126 0.52 6.24 5.19
N TYR A 127 0.92 6.78 6.34
CA TYR A 127 0.94 6.09 7.61
C TYR A 127 -0.20 6.61 8.47
N LEU A 128 -1.14 5.76 8.85
CA LEU A 128 -2.22 6.11 9.80
C LEU A 128 -2.06 5.27 11.07
N PHE A 129 -1.99 5.94 12.21
CA PHE A 129 -1.66 5.32 13.49
C PHE A 129 -2.92 5.03 14.31
N GLN A 130 -2.98 3.84 14.87
CA GLN A 130 -4.00 3.42 15.84
C GLN A 130 -3.34 2.55 16.91
N ASP A 131 -3.13 3.10 18.11
CA ASP A 131 -2.43 2.42 19.20
C ASP A 131 -1.06 1.86 18.76
N LYS A 132 -0.90 0.53 18.80
CA LYS A 132 0.28 -0.20 18.31
C LYS A 132 0.08 -0.75 16.90
N ARG A 133 -0.71 -0.09 16.06
CA ARG A 133 -0.98 -0.50 14.68
C ARG A 133 -0.75 0.66 13.71
N ILE A 134 -0.34 0.30 12.50
CA ILE A 134 -0.16 1.23 11.39
C ILE A 134 -0.92 0.67 10.20
N PHE A 135 -1.87 1.45 9.69
CA PHE A 135 -2.35 1.25 8.33
C PHE A 135 -1.37 1.94 7.39
N LEU A 136 -0.81 1.18 6.46
CA LEU A 136 0.14 1.65 5.48
C LEU A 136 -0.51 1.60 4.11
N ILE A 137 -0.58 2.75 3.45
CA ILE A 137 -0.90 2.86 2.02
C ILE A 137 0.40 3.22 1.33
N ASN A 138 0.81 2.43 0.34
CA ASN A 138 2.06 2.59 -0.38
C ASN A 138 1.81 2.56 -1.89
N GLY A 139 1.97 3.70 -2.55
CA GLY A 139 1.90 3.82 -4.01
C GLY A 139 3.30 3.92 -4.60
N THR A 140 3.58 3.23 -5.71
CA THR A 140 4.86 3.32 -6.42
C THR A 140 4.65 3.54 -7.91
N ALA A 141 5.38 4.48 -8.51
CA ALA A 141 5.24 4.82 -9.92
C ALA A 141 6.58 5.22 -10.54
N MET A 142 6.79 4.87 -11.82
CA MET A 142 7.91 5.33 -12.65
C MET A 142 7.48 6.13 -13.89
N GLY A 143 6.17 6.17 -14.17
CA GLY A 143 5.58 6.87 -15.32
C GLY A 143 5.34 8.36 -15.04
N ASP A 144 4.16 8.86 -15.41
CA ASP A 144 3.72 10.23 -15.08
C ASP A 144 3.61 10.41 -13.55
N LEU A 145 4.72 10.79 -12.92
CA LEU A 145 4.85 10.87 -11.47
C LEU A 145 3.87 11.89 -10.86
N THR A 146 3.58 12.96 -11.58
CA THR A 146 2.68 14.03 -11.10
C THR A 146 1.23 13.54 -11.06
N SER A 147 0.77 12.94 -12.15
CA SER A 147 -0.58 12.37 -12.23
C SER A 147 -0.75 11.21 -11.24
N GLN A 148 0.25 10.33 -11.15
CA GLN A 148 0.23 9.18 -10.23
C GLN A 148 0.21 9.61 -8.75
N LEU A 149 1.03 10.60 -8.37
CA LEU A 149 1.01 11.15 -7.01
C LEU A 149 -0.37 11.72 -6.66
N LYS A 150 -0.99 12.45 -7.59
CA LYS A 150 -2.35 12.98 -7.40
C LYS A 150 -3.34 11.84 -7.17
N GLN A 151 -3.28 10.79 -7.99
CA GLN A 151 -4.17 9.62 -7.86
C GLN A 151 -4.00 8.91 -6.52
N PHE A 152 -2.75 8.65 -6.09
CA PHE A 152 -2.48 8.00 -4.81
C PHE A 152 -3.03 8.80 -3.62
N ARG A 153 -2.90 10.12 -3.64
CA ARG A 153 -3.47 11.01 -2.61
C ARG A 153 -4.99 10.93 -2.57
N GLU A 154 -5.64 11.02 -3.73
CA GLU A 154 -7.10 10.94 -3.80
C GLU A 154 -7.62 9.58 -3.30
N ILE A 155 -6.95 8.48 -3.66
CA ILE A 155 -7.28 7.16 -3.14
C ILE A 155 -7.07 7.11 -1.63
N ALA A 156 -5.92 7.58 -1.11
CA ALA A 156 -5.61 7.49 0.31
C ALA A 156 -6.61 8.23 1.21
N LYS A 157 -7.13 9.38 0.75
CA LYS A 157 -8.18 10.15 1.46
C LYS A 157 -9.48 9.38 1.66
N THR A 158 -9.74 8.35 0.84
CA THR A 158 -10.94 7.54 0.92
C THR A 158 -10.84 6.41 1.95
N PHE A 159 -9.69 6.29 2.64
CA PHE A 159 -9.48 5.30 3.66
C PHE A 159 -10.57 5.33 4.74
N LYS A 160 -11.07 4.14 5.04
CA LYS A 160 -12.04 3.88 6.12
C LYS A 160 -11.70 2.57 6.80
N ARG A 161 -11.78 2.54 8.14
CA ARG A 161 -11.81 1.28 8.88
C ARG A 161 -13.14 0.55 8.62
N LYS A 162 -13.13 -0.78 8.76
CA LYS A 162 -14.34 -1.59 8.78
C LYS A 162 -14.83 -1.81 10.21
#